data_AF-Q9FUP0-F1
#
_entry.id   AF-Q9FUP0-F1
#
_cell.length_a   1.000
_cell.length_b   1.000
_cell.length_c   1.000
_cell.angle_alpha   90.00
_cell.angle_beta   90.00
_cell.angle_gamma   90.00
#
_symmetry.space_group_name_H-M   'P 1'
#
loop_
_entity.id
_entity.type
_entity.pdbx_description
1 polymer ?
#
loop_
_entity_poly.entity_id
_entity_poly.type
_entity_poly.pdbx_seq_one_letter_code
_entity_poly.pdbx_strand_id
1 'polypeptide(L)'
;MTAAQGNSNETLFSSYKMGRFDLSHRVVLAPMTRCRALNGVPNAALAEYYAQRTTPGGFLISEGTMVSPGSAGFPHVPGIYSDEQVEAWKQVVEAVHAKGGFIFCQLWHVGRASHAVYQPNGGSPISSTNKPISENRWRVLLPDGSHVKYPKPRALEASEIPRVVEDYCLSALNAIRAGFDGIEIHGAHGYLIDQFLKDGINDRTDQYGGSIANRCRFLKQVVEGVVSAIGASKVGVRVSPAIDHLDATDSDPLSLGLAVVGMLNKLQGVNGSKLAYLHVTQPRYHAYGQTESGRQGSDEEEAKLMKSLRMAYNGTFMSSGGFNKELGMQAVQQGDADLVSYGRLFIANPDLVSRFKIDGELNKYNRKTFYTQDPVVGYTDYPFLAPFSRL
;
A
#
# COMPACT_ATOMS: atom_id res chain seq x y z
N MET A 1 -8.65 26.66 8.52
CA MET A 1 -9.39 25.37 8.49
C MET A 1 -9.33 24.80 9.89
N THR A 2 -10.48 24.54 10.51
CA THR A 2 -10.54 23.84 11.80
C THR A 2 -10.16 22.39 11.54
N ALA A 3 -9.11 21.89 12.19
CA ALA A 3 -8.87 20.45 12.27
C ALA A 3 -10.17 19.76 12.73
N ALA A 4 -10.38 18.51 12.32
CA ALA A 4 -11.34 17.67 13.03
C ALA A 4 -10.85 17.62 14.50
N GLN A 5 -11.49 18.37 15.39
CA GLN A 5 -11.27 18.20 16.82
C GLN A 5 -11.62 16.74 17.11
N GLY A 6 -10.70 16.00 17.73
CA GLY A 6 -10.95 14.62 18.13
C GLY A 6 -12.29 14.54 18.84
N ASN A 7 -13.17 13.66 18.36
CA ASN A 7 -14.43 13.38 19.02
C ASN A 7 -14.21 12.14 19.87
N SER A 8 -14.22 12.29 21.20
CA SER A 8 -13.93 11.21 22.15
C SER A 8 -14.87 10.01 22.01
N ASN A 9 -16.01 10.17 21.33
CA ASN A 9 -16.98 9.10 21.07
C ASN A 9 -16.66 8.29 19.80
N GLU A 10 -15.78 8.78 18.92
CA GLU A 10 -15.38 8.04 17.71
C GLU A 10 -14.39 6.93 18.08
N THR A 11 -14.58 5.76 17.49
CA THR A 11 -13.75 4.58 17.75
C THR A 11 -13.43 3.86 16.45
N LEU A 12 -12.56 2.85 16.48
CA LEU A 12 -12.34 1.97 15.34
C LEU A 12 -13.63 1.32 14.79
N PHE A 13 -14.70 1.26 15.58
CA PHE A 13 -15.98 0.64 15.21
C PHE A 13 -17.07 1.63 14.82
N SER A 14 -16.80 2.93 14.94
CA SER A 14 -17.67 3.97 14.39
C SER A 14 -17.67 3.90 12.87
N SER A 15 -18.80 4.24 12.25
CA SER A 15 -18.89 4.36 10.79
C SER A 15 -18.05 5.53 10.30
N TYR A 16 -17.66 5.50 9.02
CA TYR A 16 -16.94 6.60 8.40
C TYR A 16 -17.32 6.75 6.93
N LYS A 17 -17.58 7.99 6.50
CA LYS A 17 -17.87 8.30 5.10
C LYS A 17 -16.59 8.69 4.37
N MET A 18 -16.05 7.75 3.61
CA MET A 18 -14.88 7.97 2.76
C MET A 18 -15.35 8.36 1.35
N GLY A 19 -15.52 9.66 1.11
CA GLY A 19 -16.07 10.15 -0.16
C GLY A 19 -17.49 9.60 -0.41
N ARG A 20 -17.62 8.66 -1.35
CA ARG A 20 -18.89 7.98 -1.67
C ARG A 20 -19.11 6.65 -0.93
N PHE A 21 -18.13 6.18 -0.17
CA PHE A 21 -18.15 4.88 0.49
C PHE A 21 -18.56 5.06 1.95
N ASP A 22 -19.70 4.49 2.33
CA ASP A 22 -20.19 4.48 3.71
C ASP A 22 -19.64 3.25 4.43
N LEU A 23 -18.50 3.42 5.11
CA LEU A 23 -17.81 2.36 5.83
C LEU A 23 -18.48 2.10 7.19
N SER A 24 -18.63 0.83 7.56
CA SER A 24 -19.26 0.44 8.85
C SER A 24 -18.29 0.48 10.03
N HIS A 25 -16.99 0.57 9.76
CA HIS A 25 -15.92 0.69 10.75
C HIS A 25 -14.66 1.30 10.12
N ARG A 26 -13.70 1.69 10.95
CA ARG A 26 -12.44 2.34 10.57
C ARG A 26 -11.23 1.39 10.54
N VAL A 27 -11.46 0.09 10.75
CA VAL A 27 -10.45 -0.99 10.60
C VAL A 27 -10.34 -1.39 9.13
N VAL A 28 -9.16 -1.24 8.53
CA VAL A 28 -8.92 -1.51 7.10
C VAL A 28 -7.95 -2.68 6.92
N LEU A 29 -8.21 -3.59 5.97
CA LEU A 29 -7.22 -4.58 5.55
C LEU A 29 -6.10 -3.87 4.76
N ALA A 30 -4.89 -3.83 5.32
CA ALA A 30 -3.75 -3.26 4.63
C ALA A 30 -3.30 -4.16 3.48
N PRO A 31 -2.72 -3.58 2.41
CA PRO A 31 -2.23 -4.36 1.29
C PRO A 31 -0.96 -5.11 1.70
N MET A 32 -0.91 -6.41 1.38
CA MET A 32 0.16 -7.32 1.78
C MET A 32 0.45 -8.28 0.63
N THR A 33 1.67 -8.28 0.09
CA THR A 33 2.10 -9.29 -0.90
C THR A 33 2.04 -10.69 -0.31
N ARG A 34 1.34 -11.62 -0.98
CA ARG A 34 1.15 -13.00 -0.48
C ARG A 34 1.68 -14.09 -1.41
N CYS A 35 2.21 -13.77 -2.59
CA CYS A 35 2.92 -14.72 -3.45
C CYS A 35 2.11 -15.98 -3.84
N ARG A 36 0.80 -15.83 -4.11
CA ARG A 36 -0.12 -16.95 -4.40
C ARG A 36 -0.89 -16.81 -5.72
N ALA A 37 -0.65 -15.74 -6.48
CA ALA A 37 -1.16 -15.58 -7.83
C ALA A 37 -0.19 -16.24 -8.83
N LEU A 38 -0.35 -17.55 -9.06
CA LEU A 38 0.50 -18.29 -10.00
C LEU A 38 0.46 -17.63 -11.37
N ASN A 39 1.63 -17.49 -12.02
CA ASN A 39 1.79 -16.76 -13.28
C ASN A 39 1.23 -15.32 -13.27
N GLY A 40 1.08 -14.72 -12.10
CA GLY A 40 0.51 -13.39 -11.93
C GLY A 40 -1.01 -13.32 -12.09
N VAL A 41 -1.70 -14.46 -12.07
CA VAL A 41 -3.15 -14.56 -12.22
C VAL A 41 -3.79 -14.92 -10.88
N PRO A 42 -4.75 -14.11 -10.37
CA PRO A 42 -5.53 -14.48 -9.20
C PRO A 42 -6.26 -15.81 -9.35
N ASN A 43 -6.40 -16.55 -8.25
CA ASN A 43 -7.07 -17.84 -8.23
C ASN A 43 -8.14 -17.89 -7.12
N ALA A 44 -8.84 -19.02 -7.02
CA ALA A 44 -9.92 -19.21 -6.04
C ALA A 44 -9.46 -18.98 -4.59
N ALA A 45 -8.21 -19.30 -4.24
CA ALA A 45 -7.69 -19.08 -2.90
C ALA A 45 -7.55 -17.58 -2.58
N LEU A 46 -7.20 -16.75 -3.57
CA LEU A 46 -7.22 -15.29 -3.38
C LEU A 46 -8.65 -14.81 -3.09
N ALA A 47 -9.64 -15.28 -3.84
CA ALA A 47 -11.04 -14.93 -3.61
C ALA A 47 -11.49 -15.32 -2.19
N GLU A 48 -11.19 -16.55 -1.76
CA GLU A 48 -11.45 -16.99 -0.39
C GLU A 48 -10.73 -16.12 0.65
N TYR A 49 -9.46 -15.79 0.43
CA TYR A 49 -8.66 -14.97 1.36
C TYR A 49 -9.29 -13.59 1.63
N TYR A 50 -9.71 -12.89 0.58
CA TYR A 50 -10.35 -11.58 0.73
C TYR A 50 -11.79 -11.71 1.27
N ALA A 51 -12.55 -12.72 0.84
CA ALA A 51 -13.88 -12.99 1.37
C ALA A 51 -13.84 -13.26 2.87
N GLN A 52 -12.91 -14.10 3.35
CA GLN A 52 -12.71 -14.40 4.77
C GLN A 52 -12.52 -13.13 5.62
N ARG A 53 -11.86 -12.11 5.06
CA ARG A 53 -11.51 -10.84 5.73
C ARG A 53 -12.55 -9.74 5.55
N THR A 54 -13.60 -10.01 4.80
CA THR A 54 -14.64 -9.03 4.51
C THR A 54 -15.76 -9.06 5.54
N THR A 55 -16.13 -7.87 6.01
CA THR A 55 -17.32 -7.56 6.81
C THR A 55 -18.26 -6.67 5.99
N PRO A 56 -19.58 -6.65 6.26
CA PRO A 56 -20.48 -5.69 5.65
C PRO A 56 -20.03 -4.25 5.94
N GLY A 57 -19.86 -3.44 4.89
CA GLY A 57 -19.31 -2.09 4.95
C GLY A 57 -17.82 -2.01 5.32
N GLY A 58 -17.09 -3.14 5.33
CA GLY A 58 -15.65 -3.18 5.56
C GLY A 58 -14.86 -2.69 4.35
N PHE A 59 -13.66 -2.14 4.58
CA PHE A 59 -12.77 -1.68 3.52
C PHE A 59 -11.47 -2.48 3.45
N LEU A 60 -11.15 -2.97 2.25
CA LEU A 60 -9.98 -3.79 1.97
C LEU A 60 -9.13 -3.17 0.86
N ILE A 61 -7.82 -3.36 0.95
CA ILE A 61 -6.87 -3.01 -0.11
C ILE A 61 -6.15 -4.30 -0.52
N SER A 62 -6.14 -4.60 -1.82
CA SER A 62 -5.50 -5.80 -2.36
C SER A 62 -4.00 -5.80 -2.11
N GLU A 63 -3.37 -6.96 -2.22
CA GLU A 63 -1.93 -7.05 -2.35
C GLU A 63 -1.39 -6.21 -3.52
N GLY A 64 -0.11 -5.84 -3.44
CA GLY A 64 0.57 -5.09 -4.49
C GLY A 64 0.40 -5.81 -5.83
N THR A 65 -0.22 -5.12 -6.78
CA THR A 65 -0.64 -5.65 -8.07
C THR A 65 0.16 -4.98 -9.17
N MET A 66 0.84 -5.78 -9.98
CA MET A 66 1.75 -5.30 -11.02
C MET A 66 1.03 -4.47 -12.06
N VAL A 67 1.58 -3.31 -12.37
CA VAL A 67 1.09 -2.42 -13.44
C VAL A 67 1.61 -2.78 -14.83
N SER A 68 2.68 -3.56 -14.90
CA SER A 68 3.29 -4.03 -16.13
C SER A 68 4.12 -5.31 -15.89
N PRO A 69 4.50 -6.07 -16.93
CA PRO A 69 5.28 -7.30 -16.78
C PRO A 69 6.62 -7.16 -16.01
N GLY A 70 7.24 -5.97 -16.03
CA GLY A 70 8.51 -5.71 -15.31
C GLY A 70 8.35 -5.17 -13.89
N SER A 71 7.12 -5.10 -13.38
CA SER A 71 6.82 -4.44 -12.11
C SER A 71 7.04 -5.31 -10.86
N ALA A 72 7.28 -6.62 -11.01
CA ALA A 72 7.43 -7.57 -9.91
C ALA A 72 8.80 -7.50 -9.23
N GLY A 73 8.84 -7.81 -7.94
CA GLY A 73 10.06 -8.07 -7.17
C GLY A 73 9.97 -9.30 -6.26
N PHE A 74 8.86 -10.03 -6.35
CA PHE A 74 8.53 -11.21 -5.55
C PHE A 74 7.86 -12.24 -6.46
N PRO A 75 7.93 -13.54 -6.12
CA PRO A 75 7.29 -14.57 -6.91
C PRO A 75 5.77 -14.53 -6.77
N HIS A 76 5.05 -14.88 -7.85
CA HIS A 76 3.59 -15.07 -7.84
C HIS A 76 2.79 -13.88 -7.29
N VAL A 77 3.25 -12.68 -7.61
CA VAL A 77 2.52 -11.42 -7.39
C VAL A 77 1.49 -11.28 -8.50
N PRO A 78 0.23 -10.91 -8.20
CA PRO A 78 -0.77 -10.72 -9.25
C PRO A 78 -0.45 -9.49 -10.12
N GLY A 79 -0.85 -9.52 -11.39
CA GLY A 79 -0.90 -8.35 -12.25
C GLY A 79 -2.33 -7.89 -12.52
N ILE A 80 -2.47 -6.76 -13.22
CA ILE A 80 -3.76 -6.29 -13.75
C ILE A 80 -3.61 -5.59 -15.12
N TYR A 81 -2.58 -5.95 -15.86
CA TYR A 81 -2.26 -5.35 -17.16
C TYR A 81 -2.74 -6.18 -18.36
N SER A 82 -3.19 -7.42 -18.14
CA SER A 82 -3.77 -8.29 -19.19
C SER A 82 -5.25 -8.58 -18.94
N ASP A 83 -5.98 -8.93 -19.99
CA ASP A 83 -7.40 -9.30 -19.87
C ASP A 83 -7.60 -10.57 -19.03
N GLU A 84 -6.71 -11.56 -19.12
CA GLU A 84 -6.75 -12.75 -18.27
C GLU A 84 -6.67 -12.41 -16.78
N GLN A 85 -5.79 -11.48 -16.41
CA GLN A 85 -5.66 -11.00 -15.03
C GLN A 85 -6.91 -10.23 -14.58
N VAL A 86 -7.48 -9.40 -15.46
CA VAL A 86 -8.71 -8.65 -15.19
C VAL A 86 -9.89 -9.59 -14.94
N GLU A 87 -10.08 -10.61 -15.78
CA GLU A 87 -11.14 -11.61 -15.60
C GLU A 87 -10.95 -12.43 -14.32
N ALA A 88 -9.71 -12.79 -13.98
CA ALA A 88 -9.41 -13.48 -12.73
C ALA A 88 -9.70 -12.63 -11.48
N TRP A 89 -9.42 -11.33 -11.52
CA TRP A 89 -9.73 -10.41 -10.42
C TRP A 89 -11.22 -10.25 -10.16
N LYS A 90 -12.09 -10.39 -11.16
CA LYS A 90 -13.56 -10.29 -10.98
C LYS A 90 -14.07 -11.23 -9.90
N GLN A 91 -13.60 -12.47 -9.88
CA GLN A 91 -14.00 -13.46 -8.86
C GLN A 91 -13.65 -13.00 -7.44
N VAL A 92 -12.51 -12.34 -7.27
CA VAL A 92 -12.09 -11.79 -5.98
C VAL A 92 -12.97 -10.62 -5.56
N VAL A 93 -13.21 -9.69 -6.48
CA VAL A 93 -14.05 -8.51 -6.24
C VAL A 93 -15.48 -8.93 -5.91
N GLU A 94 -16.06 -9.84 -6.70
CA GLU A 94 -17.39 -10.39 -6.48
C GLU A 94 -17.50 -11.06 -5.10
N ALA A 95 -16.49 -11.82 -4.67
CA ALA A 95 -16.49 -12.46 -3.35
C ALA A 95 -16.48 -11.45 -2.19
N VAL A 96 -15.84 -10.28 -2.37
CA VAL A 96 -15.89 -9.17 -1.40
C VAL A 96 -17.24 -8.47 -1.43
N HIS A 97 -17.73 -8.12 -2.63
CA HIS A 97 -19.00 -7.43 -2.83
C HIS A 97 -20.19 -8.27 -2.35
N ALA A 98 -20.16 -9.59 -2.53
CA ALA A 98 -21.17 -10.52 -2.02
C ALA A 98 -21.31 -10.48 -0.49
N LYS A 99 -20.26 -10.07 0.22
CA LYS A 99 -20.27 -9.85 1.67
C LYS A 99 -20.52 -8.39 2.07
N GLY A 100 -20.81 -7.52 1.10
CA GLY A 100 -21.09 -6.10 1.29
C GLY A 100 -19.87 -5.26 1.63
N GLY A 101 -18.66 -5.74 1.34
CA GLY A 101 -17.43 -4.96 1.53
C GLY A 101 -17.05 -4.13 0.32
N PHE A 102 -16.08 -3.22 0.51
CA PHE A 102 -15.43 -2.46 -0.55
C PHE A 102 -13.98 -2.91 -0.70
N ILE A 103 -13.48 -2.96 -1.94
CA ILE A 103 -12.09 -3.33 -2.21
C ILE A 103 -11.43 -2.41 -3.22
N PHE A 104 -10.21 -1.97 -2.89
CA PHE A 104 -9.35 -1.19 -3.78
C PHE A 104 -8.17 -2.02 -4.25
N CYS A 105 -7.77 -1.88 -5.52
CA CYS A 105 -6.59 -2.54 -6.07
C CYS A 105 -5.34 -1.69 -5.81
N GLN A 106 -4.33 -2.22 -5.11
CA GLN A 106 -3.06 -1.51 -4.94
C GLN A 106 -2.19 -1.68 -6.19
N LEU A 107 -2.01 -0.59 -6.95
CA LEU A 107 -1.14 -0.55 -8.13
C LEU A 107 0.32 -0.36 -7.72
N TRP A 108 1.19 -1.25 -8.19
CA TRP A 108 2.52 -1.40 -7.66
C TRP A 108 3.57 -1.64 -8.75
N HIS A 109 4.71 -0.96 -8.60
CA HIS A 109 5.92 -1.19 -9.37
C HIS A 109 7.14 -1.13 -8.44
N VAL A 110 7.91 -2.22 -8.32
CA VAL A 110 9.00 -2.30 -7.33
C VAL A 110 10.26 -1.51 -7.68
N GLY A 111 10.47 -1.21 -8.97
CA GLY A 111 11.68 -0.50 -9.42
C GLY A 111 12.93 -1.34 -9.16
N ARG A 112 13.99 -0.74 -8.58
CA ARG A 112 15.27 -1.46 -8.32
C ARG A 112 15.17 -2.61 -7.31
N ALA A 113 14.07 -2.72 -6.58
CA ALA A 113 13.80 -3.82 -5.66
C ALA A 113 13.29 -5.07 -6.40
N SER A 114 14.02 -5.48 -7.44
CA SER A 114 13.69 -6.61 -8.30
C SER A 114 14.97 -7.36 -8.72
N HIS A 115 14.81 -8.37 -9.56
CA HIS A 115 15.89 -9.17 -10.12
C HIS A 115 15.58 -9.52 -11.58
N ALA A 116 16.60 -9.82 -12.37
CA ALA A 116 16.45 -10.15 -13.80
C ALA A 116 15.44 -11.28 -14.09
N VAL A 117 15.26 -12.21 -13.14
CA VAL A 117 14.26 -13.30 -13.26
C VAL A 117 12.80 -12.79 -13.34
N TYR A 118 12.55 -11.59 -12.82
CA TYR A 118 11.24 -10.92 -12.85
C TYR A 118 11.11 -9.90 -13.99
N GLN A 119 12.18 -9.69 -14.75
CA GLN A 119 12.21 -8.66 -15.79
C GLN A 119 12.00 -9.31 -17.16
N PRO A 120 11.26 -8.64 -18.07
CA PRO A 120 11.11 -9.10 -19.45
C PRO A 120 12.48 -9.37 -20.08
N ASN A 121 12.62 -10.54 -20.71
CA ASN A 121 13.84 -10.96 -21.40
C ASN A 121 15.12 -10.94 -20.53
N GLY A 122 14.99 -11.04 -19.19
CA GLY A 122 16.15 -11.02 -18.30
C GLY A 122 16.79 -9.63 -18.15
N GLY A 123 16.06 -8.56 -18.47
CA GLY A 123 16.54 -7.19 -18.39
C GLY A 123 16.90 -6.72 -16.97
N SER A 124 17.53 -5.55 -16.87
CA SER A 124 17.80 -4.91 -15.57
C SER A 124 16.54 -4.20 -15.05
N PRO A 125 16.23 -4.33 -13.74
CA PRO A 125 15.17 -3.53 -13.12
C PRO A 125 15.36 -2.03 -13.32
N ILE A 126 14.27 -1.27 -13.40
CA ILE A 126 14.32 0.19 -13.61
C ILE A 126 14.30 0.97 -12.28
N SER A 127 14.81 2.20 -12.26
CA SER A 127 14.77 3.09 -11.09
C SER A 127 15.00 4.56 -11.46
N SER A 128 14.97 5.45 -10.47
CA SER A 128 15.46 6.83 -10.60
C SER A 128 17.00 6.88 -10.73
N THR A 129 17.70 5.86 -10.24
CA THR A 129 19.17 5.75 -10.16
C THR A 129 19.71 4.49 -10.85
N ASN A 130 21.03 4.41 -11.03
CA ASN A 130 21.73 3.19 -11.44
C ASN A 130 22.43 2.47 -10.28
N LYS A 131 22.24 2.93 -9.04
CA LYS A 131 22.83 2.34 -7.82
C LYS A 131 21.97 1.18 -7.28
N PRO A 132 22.57 -0.01 -7.05
CA PRO A 132 21.86 -1.13 -6.44
C PRO A 132 21.50 -0.84 -4.99
N ILE A 133 20.58 -1.63 -4.44
CA ILE A 133 20.31 -1.67 -3.00
C ILE A 133 21.48 -2.37 -2.29
N SER A 134 21.85 -1.90 -1.09
CA SER A 134 22.96 -2.43 -0.30
C SER A 134 22.79 -3.91 0.04
N GLU A 135 23.82 -4.69 -0.30
CA GLU A 135 23.82 -6.16 -0.17
C GLU A 135 23.80 -6.64 1.29
N ASN A 136 24.33 -5.82 2.21
CA ASN A 136 24.49 -6.20 3.63
C ASN A 136 23.17 -6.24 4.42
N ARG A 137 22.11 -5.58 3.92
CA ARG A 137 20.83 -5.45 4.62
C ARG A 137 19.66 -6.09 3.90
N TRP A 138 19.70 -6.14 2.57
CA TRP A 138 18.53 -6.48 1.76
C TRP A 138 18.87 -7.54 0.72
N ARG A 139 17.94 -8.48 0.54
CA ARG A 139 18.03 -9.53 -0.49
C ARG A 139 16.69 -9.73 -1.16
N VAL A 140 16.73 -10.01 -2.45
CA VAL A 140 15.55 -10.37 -3.25
C VAL A 140 15.24 -11.85 -3.08
N LEU A 141 13.99 -12.17 -2.79
CA LEU A 141 13.47 -13.53 -2.81
C LEU A 141 13.27 -13.94 -4.28
N LEU A 142 13.87 -15.06 -4.70
CA LEU A 142 13.69 -15.62 -6.03
C LEU A 142 12.57 -16.67 -6.07
N PRO A 143 12.06 -17.06 -7.26
CA PRO A 143 11.00 -18.07 -7.39
C PRO A 143 11.34 -19.44 -6.80
N ASP A 144 12.63 -19.80 -6.74
CA ASP A 144 13.13 -21.04 -6.15
C ASP A 144 13.24 -21.00 -4.60
N GLY A 145 12.89 -19.86 -3.99
CA GLY A 145 12.99 -19.64 -2.55
C GLY A 145 14.36 -19.15 -2.06
N SER A 146 15.35 -19.06 -2.95
CA SER A 146 16.68 -18.52 -2.63
C SER A 146 16.64 -17.00 -2.47
N HIS A 147 17.64 -16.46 -1.75
CA HIS A 147 17.78 -15.03 -1.52
C HIS A 147 19.11 -14.54 -2.08
N VAL A 148 19.03 -13.70 -3.12
CA VAL A 148 20.21 -13.15 -3.80
C VAL A 148 20.31 -11.64 -3.61
N LYS A 149 21.41 -11.06 -4.05
CA LYS A 149 21.60 -9.61 -4.04
C LYS A 149 20.77 -8.92 -5.11
N TYR A 150 20.38 -7.68 -4.84
CA TYR A 150 19.77 -6.83 -5.86
C TYR A 150 20.81 -6.46 -6.94
N PRO A 151 20.51 -6.63 -8.23
CA PRO A 151 21.41 -6.29 -9.31
C PRO A 151 21.48 -4.76 -9.49
N LYS A 152 22.44 -4.31 -10.30
CA LYS A 152 22.49 -2.91 -10.74
C LYS A 152 21.21 -2.57 -11.53
N PRO A 153 20.42 -1.57 -11.12
CA PRO A 153 19.27 -1.14 -11.90
C PRO A 153 19.70 -0.27 -13.09
N ARG A 154 18.78 -0.11 -14.04
CA ARG A 154 18.87 0.90 -15.08
C ARG A 154 18.12 2.15 -14.64
N ALA A 155 18.78 3.30 -14.65
CA ALA A 155 18.11 4.58 -14.47
C ALA A 155 17.19 4.84 -15.67
N LEU A 156 15.94 5.20 -15.42
CA LEU A 156 15.02 5.62 -16.47
C LEU A 156 15.50 6.90 -17.15
N GLU A 157 15.38 6.98 -18.46
CA GLU A 157 15.46 8.24 -19.18
C GLU A 157 14.19 9.07 -18.93
N ALA A 158 14.30 10.39 -18.99
CA ALA A 158 13.17 11.29 -18.82
C ALA A 158 12.03 11.03 -19.83
N SER A 159 12.38 10.55 -21.03
CA SER A 159 11.49 10.16 -22.13
C SER A 159 10.71 8.87 -21.86
N GLU A 160 11.20 7.99 -20.98
CA GLU A 160 10.54 6.71 -20.65
C GLU A 160 9.48 6.85 -19.56
N ILE A 161 9.60 7.87 -18.70
CA ILE A 161 8.69 8.08 -17.55
C ILE A 161 7.21 8.20 -17.97
N PRO A 162 6.84 8.92 -19.05
CA PRO A 162 5.46 8.97 -19.53
C PRO A 162 4.86 7.58 -19.81
N ARG A 163 5.66 6.62 -20.30
CA ARG A 163 5.18 5.26 -20.54
C ARG A 163 4.87 4.52 -19.24
N VAL A 164 5.69 4.70 -18.20
CA VAL A 164 5.41 4.13 -16.88
C VAL A 164 4.13 4.74 -16.30
N VAL A 165 3.89 6.04 -16.48
CA VAL A 165 2.63 6.69 -16.07
C VAL A 165 1.44 6.06 -16.81
N GLU A 166 1.58 5.80 -18.11
CA GLU A 166 0.55 5.12 -18.91
C GLU A 166 0.23 3.71 -18.39
N ASP A 167 1.24 2.94 -17.97
CA ASP A 167 1.03 1.61 -17.37
C ASP A 167 0.17 1.70 -16.08
N TYR A 168 0.37 2.72 -15.23
CA TYR A 168 -0.50 2.97 -14.07
C TYR A 168 -1.93 3.34 -14.50
N CYS A 169 -2.09 4.19 -15.51
CA CYS A 169 -3.40 4.60 -16.02
C CYS A 169 -4.19 3.40 -16.59
N LEU A 170 -3.55 2.59 -17.43
CA LEU A 170 -4.15 1.38 -17.99
C LEU A 170 -4.53 0.38 -16.89
N SER A 171 -3.64 0.17 -15.92
CA SER A 171 -3.90 -0.72 -14.78
C SER A 171 -5.04 -0.23 -13.90
N ALA A 172 -5.18 1.09 -13.74
CA ALA A 172 -6.31 1.68 -13.02
C ALA A 172 -7.64 1.45 -13.77
N LEU A 173 -7.67 1.64 -15.09
CA LEU A 173 -8.83 1.32 -15.91
C LEU A 173 -9.20 -0.17 -15.83
N ASN A 174 -8.19 -1.04 -15.88
CA ASN A 174 -8.36 -2.48 -15.75
C ASN A 174 -8.88 -2.90 -14.36
N ALA A 175 -8.43 -2.25 -13.29
CA ALA A 175 -9.00 -2.45 -11.95
C ALA A 175 -10.48 -2.11 -11.91
N ILE A 176 -10.90 -0.98 -12.49
CA ILE A 176 -12.31 -0.62 -12.57
C ILE A 176 -13.10 -1.61 -13.45
N ARG A 177 -12.51 -2.10 -14.56
CA ARG A 177 -13.12 -3.16 -15.41
C ARG A 177 -13.29 -4.48 -14.67
N ALA A 178 -12.37 -4.83 -13.77
CA ALA A 178 -12.46 -6.00 -12.90
C ALA A 178 -13.50 -5.82 -11.76
N GLY A 179 -14.06 -4.62 -11.60
CA GLY A 179 -15.10 -4.30 -10.63
C GLY A 179 -14.58 -3.69 -9.32
N PHE A 180 -13.28 -3.43 -9.17
CA PHE A 180 -12.76 -2.77 -7.97
C PHE A 180 -13.45 -1.40 -7.76
N ASP A 181 -13.69 -1.05 -6.51
CA ASP A 181 -14.34 0.21 -6.13
C ASP A 181 -13.46 1.44 -6.40
N GLY A 182 -12.14 1.22 -6.41
CA GLY A 182 -11.08 2.17 -6.67
C GLY A 182 -9.71 1.50 -6.65
N ILE A 183 -8.67 2.32 -6.59
CA ILE A 183 -7.27 1.88 -6.57
C ILE A 183 -6.48 2.61 -5.50
N GLU A 184 -5.36 2.03 -5.09
CA GLU A 184 -4.31 2.70 -4.31
C GLU A 184 -3.02 2.79 -5.14
N ILE A 185 -2.46 3.98 -5.31
CA ILE A 185 -1.13 4.15 -5.90
C ILE A 185 -0.07 3.89 -4.82
N HIS A 186 0.78 2.89 -5.01
CA HIS A 186 1.86 2.57 -4.08
C HIS A 186 3.08 3.51 -4.25
N GLY A 187 3.08 4.64 -3.54
CA GLY A 187 4.18 5.61 -3.46
C GLY A 187 5.12 5.49 -2.24
N ALA A 188 5.28 4.28 -1.69
CA ALA A 188 5.96 4.01 -0.42
C ALA A 188 7.06 2.93 -0.51
N HIS A 189 7.69 2.65 0.63
CA HIS A 189 8.56 1.50 0.94
C HIS A 189 9.72 1.28 -0.01
N GLY A 190 10.34 2.35 -0.53
CA GLY A 190 11.50 2.24 -1.39
C GLY A 190 11.25 1.60 -2.75
N TYR A 191 9.98 1.48 -3.17
CA TYR A 191 9.61 1.04 -4.52
C TYR A 191 9.63 2.20 -5.51
N LEU A 192 9.26 1.96 -6.78
CA LEU A 192 9.63 2.85 -7.88
C LEU A 192 9.28 4.32 -7.62
N ILE A 193 8.05 4.63 -7.22
CA ILE A 193 7.67 6.02 -6.94
C ILE A 193 8.48 6.60 -5.76
N ASP A 194 8.67 5.85 -4.68
CA ASP A 194 9.44 6.28 -3.51
C ASP A 194 10.94 6.46 -3.84
N GLN A 195 11.46 5.68 -4.80
CA GLN A 195 12.81 5.85 -5.36
C GLN A 195 12.97 7.20 -6.08
N PHE A 196 11.91 7.78 -6.64
CA PHE A 196 11.91 9.16 -7.14
C PHE A 196 11.69 10.17 -6.02
N LEU A 197 10.88 9.84 -5.01
CA LEU A 197 10.59 10.76 -3.92
C LEU A 197 11.82 11.03 -3.07
N LYS A 198 12.63 10.02 -2.73
CA LYS A 198 13.66 10.14 -1.69
C LYS A 198 15.06 10.43 -2.22
N ASP A 199 15.72 11.41 -1.63
CA ASP A 199 17.05 11.88 -2.08
C ASP A 199 18.22 10.93 -1.74
N GLY A 200 18.03 9.98 -0.82
CA GLY A 200 18.99 8.88 -0.61
C GLY A 200 19.06 7.90 -1.79
N ILE A 201 18.08 7.91 -2.68
CA ILE A 201 18.02 7.11 -3.90
C ILE A 201 18.15 7.98 -5.15
N ASN A 202 17.34 9.02 -5.24
CA ASN A 202 17.20 9.85 -6.43
C ASN A 202 18.40 10.79 -6.60
N ASP A 203 19.36 10.37 -7.41
CA ASP A 203 20.55 11.14 -7.79
C ASP A 203 20.44 11.76 -9.20
N ARG A 204 19.21 11.95 -9.69
CA ARG A 204 18.99 12.54 -11.02
C ARG A 204 19.32 14.03 -11.05
N THR A 205 19.83 14.48 -12.18
CA THR A 205 20.15 15.89 -12.46
C THR A 205 19.17 16.55 -13.44
N ASP A 206 18.12 15.83 -13.86
CA ASP A 206 17.07 16.34 -14.73
C ASP A 206 15.86 16.86 -13.92
N GLN A 207 14.72 17.11 -14.58
CA GLN A 207 13.51 17.63 -13.94
C GLN A 207 12.83 16.68 -12.95
N TYR A 208 13.37 15.48 -12.74
CA TYR A 208 12.84 14.49 -11.80
C TYR A 208 13.71 14.30 -10.56
N GLY A 209 14.81 15.04 -10.41
CA GLY A 209 15.68 15.00 -9.23
C GLY A 209 16.12 16.37 -8.71
N GLY A 210 16.97 16.35 -7.69
CA GLY A 210 17.42 17.54 -6.97
C GLY A 210 16.33 18.11 -6.05
N SER A 211 15.66 19.17 -6.49
CA SER A 211 14.65 19.85 -5.65
C SER A 211 13.49 18.92 -5.26
N ILE A 212 12.90 19.15 -4.08
CA ILE A 212 11.74 18.39 -3.60
C ILE A 212 10.56 18.42 -4.58
N ALA A 213 10.37 19.53 -5.29
CA ALA A 213 9.34 19.68 -6.32
C ALA A 213 9.59 18.76 -7.53
N ASN A 214 10.85 18.62 -7.94
CA ASN A 214 11.25 17.69 -9.00
C ASN A 214 11.13 16.23 -8.54
N ARG A 215 11.53 15.92 -7.31
CA ARG A 215 11.38 14.57 -6.73
C ARG A 215 9.92 14.13 -6.65
N CYS A 216 9.00 15.05 -6.33
CA CYS A 216 7.56 14.78 -6.31
C CYS A 216 6.92 14.66 -7.72
N ARG A 217 7.63 15.05 -8.79
CA ARG A 217 7.06 15.19 -10.14
C ARG A 217 6.50 13.88 -10.69
N PHE A 218 7.21 12.78 -10.50
CA PHE A 218 6.76 11.48 -11.01
C PHE A 218 5.48 11.01 -10.31
N LEU A 219 5.43 11.07 -8.97
CA LEU A 219 4.19 10.80 -8.23
C LEU A 219 3.04 11.70 -8.71
N LYS A 220 3.30 13.00 -8.89
CA LYS A 220 2.32 13.95 -9.40
C LYS A 220 1.71 13.48 -10.72
N GLN A 221 2.55 13.13 -11.69
CA GLN A 221 2.11 12.68 -13.02
C GLN A 221 1.30 11.39 -12.95
N VAL A 222 1.71 10.43 -12.11
CA VAL A 222 0.94 9.19 -11.89
C VAL A 222 -0.44 9.51 -11.31
N VAL A 223 -0.52 10.35 -10.27
CA VAL A 223 -1.80 10.73 -9.66
C VAL A 223 -2.67 11.50 -10.66
N GLU A 224 -2.11 12.46 -11.41
CA GLU A 224 -2.85 13.22 -12.43
C GLU A 224 -3.40 12.31 -13.53
N GLY A 225 -2.57 11.40 -14.06
CA GLY A 225 -2.98 10.45 -15.09
C GLY A 225 -4.09 9.50 -14.60
N VAL A 226 -3.92 8.90 -13.42
CA VAL A 226 -4.89 7.96 -12.87
C VAL A 226 -6.20 8.66 -12.49
N VAL A 227 -6.12 9.87 -11.90
CA VAL A 227 -7.31 10.69 -11.61
C VAL A 227 -8.06 11.05 -12.90
N SER A 228 -7.35 11.39 -13.98
CA SER A 228 -7.96 11.63 -15.29
C SER A 228 -8.64 10.37 -15.84
N ALA A 229 -8.10 9.19 -15.58
CA ALA A 229 -8.61 7.93 -16.11
C ALA A 229 -9.86 7.42 -15.38
N ILE A 230 -9.90 7.50 -14.03
CA ILE A 230 -10.96 6.84 -13.23
C ILE A 230 -11.70 7.76 -12.26
N GLY A 231 -11.29 9.03 -12.16
CA GLY A 231 -11.86 10.05 -11.26
C GLY A 231 -11.27 10.02 -9.85
N ALA A 232 -11.08 11.21 -9.26
CA ALA A 232 -10.36 11.40 -7.99
C ALA A 232 -10.93 10.60 -6.81
N SER A 233 -12.26 10.49 -6.71
CA SER A 233 -12.93 9.81 -5.60
C SER A 233 -12.68 8.29 -5.55
N LYS A 234 -12.01 7.73 -6.57
CA LYS A 234 -11.63 6.31 -6.64
C LYS A 234 -10.12 6.08 -6.45
N VAL A 235 -9.36 7.13 -6.13
CA VAL A 235 -7.90 7.07 -6.05
C VAL A 235 -7.44 7.31 -4.62
N GLY A 236 -6.80 6.31 -4.03
CA GLY A 236 -5.98 6.43 -2.83
C GLY A 236 -4.49 6.57 -3.20
N VAL A 237 -3.70 7.20 -2.34
CA VAL A 237 -2.24 7.30 -2.50
C VAL A 237 -1.58 6.84 -1.21
N ARG A 238 -0.64 5.91 -1.31
CA ARG A 238 0.15 5.44 -0.16
C ARG A 238 1.56 6.01 -0.18
N VAL A 239 2.05 6.53 0.94
CA VAL A 239 3.41 7.07 1.09
C VAL A 239 4.05 6.67 2.43
N SER A 240 5.38 6.70 2.50
CA SER A 240 6.12 6.40 3.73
C SER A 240 7.37 7.27 3.87
N PRO A 241 7.22 8.60 4.10
CA PRO A 241 8.34 9.53 4.08
C PRO A 241 9.48 9.14 5.03
N ALA A 242 9.14 8.59 6.21
CA ALA A 242 10.09 8.25 7.28
C ALA A 242 10.56 6.79 7.31
N ILE A 243 10.13 5.93 6.37
CA ILE A 243 10.55 4.52 6.35
C ILE A 243 11.76 4.31 5.43
N ASP A 244 12.89 3.89 5.99
CA ASP A 244 14.16 3.70 5.26
C ASP A 244 14.30 2.32 4.56
N HIS A 245 13.19 1.65 4.28
CA HIS A 245 13.18 0.32 3.66
C HIS A 245 13.88 0.33 2.30
N LEU A 246 14.68 -0.70 1.99
CA LEU A 246 15.39 -0.85 0.71
C LEU A 246 16.33 0.34 0.37
N ASP A 247 16.97 0.88 1.41
CA ASP A 247 17.84 2.07 1.36
C ASP A 247 17.12 3.34 0.88
N ALA A 248 15.81 3.42 1.11
CA ALA A 248 15.01 4.58 0.77
C ALA A 248 15.01 5.59 1.91
N THR A 249 16.16 6.24 2.14
CA THR A 249 16.29 7.32 3.13
C THR A 249 15.99 8.67 2.50
N ASP A 250 15.39 9.59 3.26
CA ASP A 250 15.30 11.00 2.89
C ASP A 250 16.03 11.86 3.92
N SER A 251 16.69 12.92 3.46
CA SER A 251 17.40 13.86 4.34
C SER A 251 16.46 14.68 5.24
N ASP A 252 15.20 14.90 4.82
CA ASP A 252 14.16 15.58 5.59
C ASP A 252 12.78 14.95 5.34
N PRO A 253 12.45 13.84 6.04
CA PRO A 253 11.18 13.14 5.88
C PRO A 253 9.94 14.00 6.12
N LEU A 254 10.02 14.99 7.01
CA LEU A 254 8.89 15.88 7.31
C LEU A 254 8.63 16.83 6.14
N SER A 255 9.66 17.48 5.62
CA SER A 255 9.52 18.35 4.45
C SER A 255 9.05 17.57 3.23
N LEU A 256 9.58 16.36 3.00
CA LEU A 256 9.11 15.45 1.94
C LEU A 256 7.62 15.16 2.07
N GLY A 257 7.19 14.72 3.26
CA GLY A 257 5.78 14.41 3.51
C GLY A 257 4.87 15.62 3.29
N LEU A 258 5.24 16.80 3.79
CA LEU A 258 4.47 18.02 3.62
C LEU A 258 4.40 18.49 2.16
N ALA A 259 5.48 18.31 1.38
CA ALA A 259 5.47 18.62 -0.04
C ALA A 259 4.52 17.71 -0.83
N VAL A 260 4.53 16.40 -0.53
CA VAL A 260 3.57 15.46 -1.12
C VAL A 260 2.13 15.84 -0.74
N VAL A 261 1.86 16.12 0.54
CA VAL A 261 0.54 16.55 1.00
C VAL A 261 0.09 17.84 0.29
N GLY A 262 0.97 18.85 0.19
CA GLY A 262 0.68 20.11 -0.49
C GLY A 262 0.37 19.91 -1.98
N MET A 263 1.15 19.05 -2.65
CA MET A 263 0.92 18.67 -4.05
C MET A 263 -0.44 17.98 -4.24
N LEU A 264 -0.77 16.99 -3.40
CA LEU A 264 -2.06 16.28 -3.46
C LEU A 264 -3.23 17.24 -3.17
N ASN A 265 -3.10 18.12 -2.18
CA ASN A 265 -4.10 19.14 -1.87
C ASN A 265 -4.36 20.08 -3.06
N LYS A 266 -3.29 20.53 -3.74
CA LYS A 266 -3.40 21.37 -4.93
C LYS A 266 -4.11 20.64 -6.07
N LEU A 267 -3.76 19.37 -6.32
CA LEU A 267 -4.39 18.53 -7.33
C LEU A 267 -5.89 18.36 -7.07
N GLN A 268 -6.28 18.08 -5.82
CA GLN A 268 -7.69 18.00 -5.44
C GLN A 268 -8.43 19.32 -5.65
N GLY A 269 -7.79 20.45 -5.37
CA GLY A 269 -8.35 21.79 -5.60
C GLY A 269 -8.60 22.08 -7.09
N VAL A 270 -7.65 21.71 -7.95
CA VAL A 270 -7.78 21.87 -9.42
C VAL A 270 -8.89 20.97 -9.97
N ASN A 271 -9.01 19.74 -9.49
CA ASN A 271 -10.02 18.79 -9.95
C ASN A 271 -11.42 19.03 -9.36
N GLY A 272 -11.55 19.88 -8.34
CA GLY A 272 -12.82 20.08 -7.61
C GLY A 272 -13.33 18.84 -6.86
N SER A 273 -12.50 17.81 -6.71
CA SER A 273 -12.88 16.53 -6.08
C SER A 273 -11.74 15.98 -5.24
N LYS A 274 -12.10 15.36 -4.11
CA LYS A 274 -11.15 14.77 -3.17
C LYS A 274 -10.66 13.41 -3.67
N LEU A 275 -9.40 13.09 -3.37
CA LEU A 275 -8.94 11.71 -3.43
C LEU A 275 -9.72 10.88 -2.40
N ALA A 276 -9.79 9.56 -2.61
CA ALA A 276 -10.47 8.67 -1.67
C ALA A 276 -9.81 8.73 -0.28
N TYR A 277 -8.47 8.69 -0.25
CA TYR A 277 -7.67 8.84 0.96
C TYR A 277 -6.17 9.09 0.66
N LEU A 278 -5.46 9.59 1.66
CA LEU A 278 -4.00 9.50 1.77
C LEU A 278 -3.68 8.44 2.84
N HIS A 279 -2.90 7.43 2.47
CA HIS A 279 -2.45 6.36 3.36
C HIS A 279 -0.98 6.56 3.70
N VAL A 280 -0.67 6.82 4.98
CA VAL A 280 0.70 7.04 5.44
C VAL A 280 1.14 5.87 6.31
N THR A 281 2.24 5.22 5.92
CA THR A 281 2.89 4.22 6.77
C THR A 281 3.95 4.90 7.63
N GLN A 282 3.83 4.76 8.96
CA GLN A 282 4.87 5.12 9.92
C GLN A 282 5.83 3.94 10.17
N PRO A 283 7.08 4.21 10.59
CA PRO A 283 7.95 3.17 11.14
C PRO A 283 7.25 2.43 12.29
N ARG A 284 7.70 1.21 12.60
CA ARG A 284 6.97 0.37 13.57
C ARG A 284 6.95 1.05 14.94
N TYR A 285 5.75 1.44 15.40
CA TYR A 285 5.48 1.73 16.80
C TYR A 285 5.93 0.52 17.65
N HIS A 286 6.65 0.79 18.73
CA HIS A 286 7.43 -0.14 19.56
C HIS A 286 6.73 -1.42 20.10
N ALA A 287 5.48 -1.69 19.76
CA ALA A 287 4.65 -2.75 20.37
C ALA A 287 5.19 -4.19 20.22
N TYR A 288 6.08 -4.50 19.27
CA TYR A 288 6.52 -5.89 19.03
C TYR A 288 8.04 -6.10 18.82
N GLY A 289 8.88 -5.18 19.28
CA GLY A 289 10.33 -5.44 19.48
C GLY A 289 11.14 -5.88 18.25
N GLN A 290 10.59 -5.79 17.04
CA GLN A 290 11.31 -6.05 15.80
C GLN A 290 11.09 -4.87 14.89
N THR A 291 12.07 -3.99 14.85
CA THR A 291 12.09 -2.79 14.03
C THR A 291 12.55 -3.14 12.61
N GLU A 292 12.02 -2.44 11.61
CA GLU A 292 12.71 -2.39 10.32
C GLU A 292 13.94 -1.49 10.51
N SER A 293 15.11 -1.97 10.10
CA SER A 293 16.41 -1.39 10.38
C SER A 293 16.65 -0.10 9.58
N GLY A 294 16.42 1.07 10.19
CA GLY A 294 16.62 2.40 9.62
C GLY A 294 17.00 3.45 10.67
N ARG A 295 17.29 4.70 10.24
CA ARG A 295 17.56 5.82 11.15
C ARG A 295 16.26 6.11 11.90
N GLN A 296 16.19 5.68 13.15
CA GLN A 296 15.00 5.90 13.97
C GLN A 296 14.87 7.40 14.24
N GLY A 297 13.78 8.00 13.79
CA GLY A 297 13.27 9.15 14.50
C GLY A 297 12.91 8.70 15.91
N SER A 298 13.04 9.58 16.89
CA SER A 298 12.40 9.38 18.19
C SER A 298 10.89 9.19 18.01
N ASP A 299 10.24 8.51 18.97
CA ASP A 299 8.78 8.39 18.99
C ASP A 299 8.10 9.77 18.88
N GLU A 300 8.72 10.82 19.43
CA GLU A 300 8.28 12.20 19.32
C GLU A 300 8.38 12.78 17.90
N GLU A 301 9.47 12.49 17.17
CA GLU A 301 9.64 12.91 15.77
C GLU A 301 8.63 12.22 14.85
N GLU A 302 8.40 10.92 15.06
CA GLU A 302 7.40 10.16 14.30
C GLU A 302 5.97 10.67 14.57
N ALA A 303 5.61 10.88 15.84
CA ALA A 303 4.33 11.45 16.22
C ALA A 303 4.14 12.87 15.65
N LYS A 304 5.17 13.71 15.72
CA LYS A 304 5.17 15.06 15.13
C LYS A 304 4.97 15.00 13.62
N LEU A 305 5.64 14.09 12.93
CA LEU A 305 5.50 13.91 11.48
C LEU A 305 4.07 13.54 11.14
N MET A 306 3.54 12.46 11.73
CA MET A 306 2.19 11.97 11.44
C MET A 306 1.14 13.04 11.70
N LYS A 307 1.22 13.73 12.85
CA LYS A 307 0.31 14.83 13.21
C LYS A 307 0.42 15.99 12.22
N SER A 308 1.64 16.36 11.81
CA SER A 308 1.85 17.45 10.83
C SER A 308 1.22 17.11 9.47
N LEU A 309 1.38 15.88 9.00
CA LEU A 309 0.77 15.44 7.73
C LEU A 309 -0.76 15.38 7.83
N ARG A 310 -1.30 14.84 8.92
CA ARG A 310 -2.73 14.78 9.18
C ARG A 310 -3.37 16.17 9.21
N MET A 311 -2.74 17.12 9.89
CA MET A 311 -3.22 18.51 9.98
C MET A 311 -3.16 19.24 8.63
N ALA A 312 -2.15 18.93 7.81
CA ALA A 312 -1.98 19.56 6.51
C ALA A 312 -2.89 18.96 5.42
N TYR A 313 -3.21 17.66 5.48
CA TYR A 313 -3.94 16.98 4.43
C TYR A 313 -5.46 17.24 4.48
N ASN A 314 -6.03 17.58 3.32
CA ASN A 314 -7.45 17.90 3.19
C ASN A 314 -8.24 16.74 2.58
N GLY A 315 -8.52 15.72 3.38
CA GLY A 315 -9.30 14.54 2.98
C GLY A 315 -9.20 13.42 4.03
N THR A 316 -9.63 12.22 3.66
CA THR A 316 -9.49 11.02 4.51
C THR A 316 -8.02 10.66 4.73
N PHE A 317 -7.57 10.63 5.97
CA PHE A 317 -6.21 10.25 6.33
C PHE A 317 -6.19 8.86 6.97
N MET A 318 -5.48 7.93 6.34
CA MET A 318 -5.32 6.55 6.82
C MET A 318 -3.90 6.35 7.36
N SER A 319 -3.80 5.77 8.56
CA SER A 319 -2.51 5.44 9.19
C SER A 319 -2.26 3.93 9.21
N SER A 320 -1.01 3.54 9.03
CA SER A 320 -0.55 2.15 9.24
C SER A 320 0.86 2.13 9.79
N GLY A 321 1.23 1.05 10.50
CA GLY A 321 2.58 0.93 11.08
C GLY A 321 2.56 0.45 12.53
N GLY A 322 2.33 -0.85 12.72
CA GLY A 322 2.45 -1.48 14.05
C GLY A 322 1.27 -1.28 15.00
N PHE A 323 0.15 -0.72 14.54
CA PHE A 323 -1.06 -0.57 15.34
C PHE A 323 -1.57 -1.92 15.89
N ASN A 324 -1.89 -1.92 17.18
CA ASN A 324 -2.84 -2.84 17.82
C ASN A 324 -4.20 -2.13 17.97
N LYS A 325 -5.17 -2.78 18.64
CA LYS A 325 -6.49 -2.21 18.88
C LYS A 325 -6.38 -0.87 19.62
N GLU A 326 -5.62 -0.84 20.71
CA GLU A 326 -5.54 0.30 21.63
C GLU A 326 -4.95 1.54 20.94
N LEU A 327 -3.84 1.37 20.24
CA LEU A 327 -3.21 2.46 19.48
C LEU A 327 -4.13 2.95 18.35
N GLY A 328 -4.85 2.03 17.70
CA GLY A 328 -5.78 2.41 16.64
C GLY A 328 -6.99 3.17 17.17
N MET A 329 -7.51 2.78 18.34
CA MET A 329 -8.57 3.52 19.04
C MET A 329 -8.10 4.93 19.39
N GLN A 330 -6.90 5.04 19.97
CA GLN A 330 -6.31 6.32 20.34
C GLN A 330 -6.14 7.24 19.12
N ALA A 331 -5.60 6.73 18.00
CA ALA A 331 -5.39 7.53 16.80
C ALA A 331 -6.70 8.09 16.22
N VAL A 332 -7.79 7.32 16.26
CA VAL A 332 -9.11 7.79 15.83
C VAL A 332 -9.69 8.81 16.81
N GLN A 333 -9.64 8.53 18.11
CA GLN A 333 -10.18 9.42 19.16
C GLN A 333 -9.48 10.78 19.18
N GLN A 334 -8.17 10.80 18.94
CA GLN A 334 -7.35 12.01 18.92
C GLN A 334 -7.45 12.77 17.58
N GLY A 335 -8.09 12.19 16.57
CA GLY A 335 -8.20 12.77 15.23
C GLY A 335 -6.91 12.66 14.39
N ASP A 336 -5.93 11.88 14.86
CA ASP A 336 -4.66 11.65 14.18
C ASP A 336 -4.82 10.76 12.92
N ALA A 337 -5.88 9.94 12.88
CA ALA A 337 -6.26 9.16 11.71
C ALA A 337 -7.78 9.04 11.58
N ASP A 338 -8.29 9.07 10.35
CA ASP A 338 -9.69 8.77 10.06
C ASP A 338 -9.90 7.25 9.93
N LEU A 339 -8.90 6.54 9.39
CA LEU A 339 -8.88 5.10 9.18
C LEU A 339 -7.55 4.51 9.67
N VAL A 340 -7.56 3.27 10.15
CA VAL A 340 -6.34 2.56 10.54
C VAL A 340 -6.27 1.23 9.79
N SER A 341 -5.18 1.02 9.05
CA SER A 341 -4.98 -0.23 8.33
C SER A 341 -4.03 -1.19 9.03
N TYR A 342 -4.36 -2.47 8.97
CA TYR A 342 -3.66 -3.55 9.66
C TYR A 342 -3.16 -4.58 8.65
N GLY A 343 -1.87 -4.88 8.70
CA GLY A 343 -1.27 -5.93 7.86
C GLY A 343 -1.18 -7.26 8.61
N ARG A 344 -0.09 -7.44 9.35
CA ARG A 344 0.26 -8.69 10.07
C ARG A 344 -0.88 -9.28 10.91
N LEU A 345 -1.69 -8.46 11.58
CA LEU A 345 -2.81 -8.95 12.36
C LEU A 345 -3.87 -9.62 11.47
N PHE A 346 -4.23 -9.01 10.34
CA PHE A 346 -5.16 -9.61 9.38
C PHE A 346 -4.60 -10.85 8.67
N ILE A 347 -3.28 -11.04 8.58
CA ILE A 347 -2.72 -12.29 8.04
C ILE A 347 -3.28 -13.49 8.79
N ALA A 348 -3.19 -13.47 10.12
CA ALA A 348 -3.60 -14.58 10.96
C ALA A 348 -5.02 -14.49 11.51
N ASN A 349 -5.66 -13.33 11.44
CA ASN A 349 -6.98 -13.09 12.02
C ASN A 349 -7.94 -12.65 10.91
N PRO A 350 -8.57 -13.58 10.18
CA PRO A 350 -9.53 -13.22 9.13
C PRO A 350 -10.70 -12.39 9.68
N ASP A 351 -11.09 -12.65 10.92
CA ASP A 351 -12.14 -11.98 11.67
C ASP A 351 -11.62 -10.91 12.64
N LEU A 352 -10.51 -10.23 12.30
CA LEU A 352 -9.85 -9.25 13.17
C LEU A 352 -10.81 -8.19 13.72
N VAL A 353 -11.74 -7.70 12.88
CA VAL A 353 -12.74 -6.69 13.30
C VAL A 353 -13.59 -7.22 14.45
N SER A 354 -14.06 -8.47 14.36
CA SER A 354 -14.85 -9.11 15.42
C SER A 354 -14.02 -9.31 16.67
N ARG A 355 -12.76 -9.79 16.54
CA ARG A 355 -11.82 -9.93 17.66
C ARG A 355 -11.61 -8.61 18.39
N PHE A 356 -11.38 -7.52 17.66
CA PHE A 356 -11.24 -6.21 18.26
C PHE A 356 -12.52 -5.75 18.97
N LYS A 357 -13.69 -5.98 18.39
CA LYS A 357 -14.97 -5.57 19.00
C LYS A 357 -15.24 -6.23 20.34
N ILE A 358 -14.89 -7.51 20.48
CA ILE A 358 -15.21 -8.31 21.68
C ILE A 358 -14.01 -8.59 22.58
N ASP A 359 -12.85 -7.98 22.31
CA ASP A 359 -11.59 -8.30 22.99
C ASP A 359 -11.24 -9.79 22.92
N GLY A 360 -11.54 -10.41 21.78
CA GLY A 360 -11.25 -11.81 21.52
C GLY A 360 -9.74 -12.06 21.34
N GLU A 361 -9.30 -13.26 21.73
CA GLU A 361 -7.91 -13.68 21.58
C GLU A 361 -7.46 -13.54 20.12
N LEU A 362 -6.21 -13.11 19.87
CA LEU A 362 -5.66 -13.00 18.52
C LEU A 362 -4.83 -14.24 18.17
N ASN A 363 -5.07 -14.80 16.99
CA ASN A 363 -4.21 -15.83 16.42
C ASN A 363 -2.79 -15.28 16.21
N LYS A 364 -1.80 -16.11 16.52
CA LYS A 364 -0.39 -15.83 16.20
C LYS A 364 -0.11 -16.14 14.74
N TYR A 365 0.51 -15.20 14.04
CA TYR A 365 0.95 -15.42 12.66
C TYR A 365 2.20 -16.30 12.59
N ASN A 366 2.32 -17.09 11.53
CA ASN A 366 3.56 -17.81 11.20
C ASN A 366 4.33 -17.05 10.10
N ARG A 367 5.46 -16.44 10.45
CA ARG A 367 6.25 -15.67 9.46
C ARG A 367 6.81 -16.51 8.32
N LYS A 368 7.03 -17.81 8.54
CA LYS A 368 7.57 -18.71 7.50
C LYS A 368 6.59 -18.90 6.33
N THR A 369 5.31 -18.58 6.50
CA THR A 369 4.26 -18.76 5.48
C THR A 369 3.86 -17.46 4.76
N PHE A 370 4.51 -16.33 5.08
CA PHE A 370 4.12 -15.03 4.52
C PHE A 370 4.26 -15.02 3.00
N TYR A 371 5.39 -15.50 2.50
CA TYR A 371 5.79 -15.49 1.08
C TYR A 371 5.93 -16.91 0.51
N THR A 372 5.00 -17.82 0.85
CA THR A 372 4.91 -19.17 0.27
C THR A 372 3.83 -19.23 -0.80
N GLN A 373 3.88 -20.25 -1.65
CA GLN A 373 2.97 -20.45 -2.78
C GLN A 373 1.76 -21.34 -2.44
N ASP A 374 1.79 -21.99 -1.27
CA ASP A 374 0.69 -22.85 -0.82
C ASP A 374 -0.62 -22.04 -0.70
N PRO A 375 -1.70 -22.45 -1.40
CA PRO A 375 -2.94 -21.71 -1.44
C PRO A 375 -3.76 -21.81 -0.15
N VAL A 376 -3.36 -22.65 0.80
CA VAL A 376 -4.07 -22.88 2.06
C VAL A 376 -3.21 -22.50 3.25
N VAL A 377 -2.00 -23.06 3.34
CA VAL A 377 -1.14 -22.99 4.53
C VAL A 377 -0.67 -21.57 4.80
N GLY A 378 -1.01 -21.07 5.98
CA GLY A 378 -0.78 -19.70 6.41
C GLY A 378 -1.48 -18.65 5.55
N TYR A 379 -2.58 -19.01 4.87
CA TYR A 379 -3.33 -18.14 3.97
C TYR A 379 -4.82 -18.12 4.31
N THR A 380 -5.52 -19.20 4.01
CA THR A 380 -6.96 -19.41 4.24
C THR A 380 -7.25 -20.40 5.37
N ASP A 381 -6.22 -20.98 5.98
CA ASP A 381 -6.28 -21.99 7.04
C ASP A 381 -6.38 -21.42 8.47
N TYR A 382 -6.19 -20.11 8.65
CA TYR A 382 -6.27 -19.50 9.98
C TYR A 382 -7.69 -19.62 10.58
N PRO A 383 -7.80 -19.97 11.89
CA PRO A 383 -9.09 -20.21 12.53
C PRO A 383 -9.83 -18.89 12.80
N PHE A 384 -11.16 -18.95 12.81
CA PHE A 384 -12.05 -17.88 13.26
C PHE A 384 -12.34 -18.03 14.76
N LEU A 385 -12.83 -16.97 15.42
CA LEU A 385 -13.40 -17.06 16.77
C LEU A 385 -14.63 -17.98 16.76
N ALA A 386 -14.73 -18.89 17.73
CA ALA A 386 -15.94 -19.67 17.94
C ALA A 386 -17.10 -18.75 18.43
N PRO A 387 -18.36 -18.94 18.00
CA PRO A 387 -18.89 -20.06 17.21
C PRO A 387 -19.12 -19.72 15.73
N PHE A 388 -18.32 -18.85 15.12
CA PHE A 388 -18.35 -18.64 13.65
C PHE A 388 -17.64 -19.81 12.94
N SER A 389 -18.11 -21.04 13.16
CA SER A 389 -17.66 -22.20 12.37
C SER A 389 -18.25 -22.08 10.96
N ARG A 390 -17.39 -22.21 9.95
CA ARG A 390 -17.70 -22.21 8.52
C ARG A 390 -19.04 -22.90 8.24
N LEU A 391 -20.07 -22.12 7.86
CA LEU A 391 -21.22 -22.65 7.13
C LEU A 391 -20.88 -22.61 5.64
#